data_AF-A0A7S0E956-F1
#
_entry.id   AF-A0A7S0E956-F1
#
_cell.length_a   1.000
_cell.length_b   1.000
_cell.length_c   1.000
_cell.angle_alpha   90.00
_cell.angle_beta   90.00
_cell.angle_gamma   90.00
#
_symmetry.space_group_name_H-M   'P 1'
#
loop_
_entity.id
_entity.type
_entity.pdbx_description
1 polymer ?
#
loop_
_entity_poly.entity_id
_entity_poly.type
_entity_poly.pdbx_seq_one_letter_code
_entity_poly.pdbx_strand_id
1 'polypeptide(L)'
;SGLAAGGLQLPPAMSDEEEDEANELAIDEDMSLVERVKAYCNSSISVQRLVHVRELSSCAEQIGTEETLVQLLPLLAIISSDVETSVRLAFAEQMVAFCKVLLAAPDVSHLLAGGDESSRQSAYEIVVSQCVPVLSKLLSGGSANDLSSPGGAQLCAAAAEALVELAGLLKPHG
;
A
#
# COMPACT_ATOMS: atom_id res chain seq x y z
N SER A 1 -26.15 -28.17 -51.11
CA SER A 1 -25.10 -28.86 -50.31
C SER A 1 -23.89 -27.96 -50.21
N GLY A 2 -23.39 -27.74 -48.99
CA GLY A 2 -22.15 -27.01 -48.73
C GLY A 2 -22.23 -26.07 -47.52
N LEU A 3 -22.38 -26.62 -46.31
CA LEU A 3 -22.14 -25.86 -45.07
C LEU A 3 -20.63 -25.76 -44.86
N ALA A 4 -20.08 -24.54 -44.85
CA ALA A 4 -18.71 -24.28 -44.45
C ALA A 4 -18.63 -24.26 -42.92
N ALA A 5 -18.01 -25.30 -42.35
CA ALA A 5 -17.67 -25.34 -40.93
C ALA A 5 -16.50 -24.39 -40.69
N GLY A 6 -16.77 -23.24 -40.06
CA GLY A 6 -15.74 -22.39 -39.48
C GLY A 6 -15.15 -23.11 -38.26
N GLY A 7 -13.98 -23.71 -38.43
CA GLY A 7 -13.22 -24.28 -37.32
C GLY A 7 -12.80 -23.17 -36.36
N LEU A 8 -13.25 -23.25 -35.11
CA LEU A 8 -12.70 -22.44 -34.03
C LEU A 8 -11.24 -22.87 -33.84
N GLN A 9 -10.32 -22.02 -34.29
CA GLN A 9 -8.90 -22.18 -33.98
C GLN A 9 -8.75 -22.01 -32.46
N LEU A 10 -8.40 -23.10 -31.78
CA LEU A 10 -8.03 -23.03 -30.37
C LEU A 10 -6.78 -22.15 -30.25
N PRO A 11 -6.71 -21.29 -29.21
CA PRO A 11 -5.51 -20.50 -28.97
C PRO A 11 -4.28 -21.43 -28.81
N PRO A 12 -3.08 -20.98 -29.20
CA PRO A 12 -1.86 -21.75 -28.99
C PRO A 12 -1.72 -22.11 -27.50
N ALA A 13 -1.28 -23.34 -27.23
CA ALA A 13 -0.93 -23.76 -25.86
C ALA A 13 0.22 -22.88 -25.36
N MET A 14 0.13 -22.41 -24.11
CA MET A 14 1.21 -21.71 -23.43
C MET A 14 2.46 -22.59 -23.45
N SER A 15 3.63 -21.98 -23.62
CA SER A 15 4.89 -22.72 -23.49
C SER A 15 5.15 -23.09 -22.03
N ASP A 16 5.96 -24.13 -21.79
CA ASP A 16 6.38 -24.53 -20.44
C ASP A 16 7.05 -23.34 -19.68
N GLU A 17 7.76 -22.46 -20.40
CA GLU A 17 8.38 -21.24 -19.85
C GLU A 17 7.34 -20.19 -19.44
N GLU A 18 6.27 -20.00 -20.22
CA GLU A 18 5.18 -19.09 -19.88
C GLU A 18 4.34 -19.63 -18.71
N GLU A 19 4.23 -20.95 -18.57
CA GLU A 19 3.54 -21.62 -17.48
C GLU A 19 4.33 -21.51 -16.16
N ASP A 20 5.65 -21.63 -16.22
CA ASP A 20 6.54 -21.41 -15.07
C ASP A 20 6.51 -19.94 -14.59
N GLU A 21 6.59 -18.96 -15.50
CA GLU A 21 6.47 -17.53 -15.16
C GLU A 21 5.10 -17.18 -14.57
N ALA A 22 4.01 -17.76 -15.11
CA ALA A 22 2.67 -17.56 -14.58
C ALA A 22 2.52 -18.16 -13.16
N ASN A 23 3.13 -19.31 -12.90
CA ASN A 23 3.14 -19.94 -11.59
C ASN A 23 3.94 -19.14 -10.55
N GLU A 24 5.06 -18.50 -10.94
CA GLU A 24 5.80 -17.62 -10.03
C GLU A 24 5.00 -16.37 -9.60
N LEU A 25 4.07 -15.92 -10.46
CA LEU A 25 3.15 -14.82 -10.16
C LEU A 25 1.85 -15.25 -9.49
N ALA A 26 1.60 -16.56 -9.34
CA ALA A 26 0.38 -17.08 -8.76
C ALA A 26 0.18 -16.54 -7.33
N ILE A 27 -1.02 -16.03 -7.09
CA ILE A 27 -1.46 -15.55 -5.79
C ILE A 27 -2.33 -16.66 -5.18
N ASP A 28 -2.13 -16.94 -3.90
CA ASP A 28 -3.00 -17.86 -3.18
C ASP A 28 -4.41 -17.23 -3.03
N GLU A 29 -5.38 -17.78 -3.76
CA GLU A 29 -6.76 -17.29 -3.80
C GLU A 29 -7.54 -17.60 -2.51
N ASP A 30 -7.05 -18.50 -1.67
CA ASP A 30 -7.68 -18.84 -0.39
C ASP A 30 -7.34 -17.80 0.71
N MET A 31 -6.34 -16.94 0.46
CA MET A 31 -5.95 -15.88 1.38
C MET A 31 -6.92 -14.69 1.33
N SER A 32 -7.33 -14.22 2.51
CA SER A 32 -8.03 -12.95 2.64
C SER A 32 -7.18 -11.78 2.13
N LEU A 33 -7.81 -10.64 1.83
CA LEU A 33 -7.08 -9.47 1.32
C LEU A 33 -5.96 -9.02 2.28
N VAL A 34 -6.22 -9.02 3.60
CA VAL A 34 -5.22 -8.63 4.60
C VAL A 34 -4.05 -9.61 4.65
N GLU A 35 -4.29 -10.90 4.50
CA GLU A 35 -3.24 -11.91 4.42
C GLU A 35 -2.39 -11.71 3.17
N ARG A 36 -3.02 -11.47 2.00
CA ARG A 36 -2.32 -11.19 0.74
C ARG A 36 -1.47 -9.93 0.84
N VAL A 37 -2.03 -8.83 1.35
CA VAL A 37 -1.29 -7.57 1.55
C VAL A 37 -0.07 -7.79 2.46
N LYS A 38 -0.22 -8.52 3.56
CA LYS A 38 0.89 -8.80 4.48
C LYS A 38 1.97 -9.68 3.87
N ALA A 39 1.57 -10.72 3.14
CA ALA A 39 2.52 -11.65 2.53
C ALA A 39 3.29 -11.00 1.38
N TYR A 40 2.60 -10.32 0.48
CA TYR A 40 3.18 -9.93 -0.79
C TYR A 40 3.73 -8.51 -0.84
N CYS A 41 3.43 -7.62 0.12
CA CYS A 41 4.10 -6.32 0.22
C CYS A 41 5.62 -6.42 0.48
N ASN A 42 6.12 -7.60 0.90
CA ASN A 42 7.56 -7.85 1.07
C ASN A 42 8.12 -8.88 0.06
N SER A 43 7.34 -9.28 -0.94
CA SER A 43 7.75 -10.30 -1.93
C SER A 43 9.05 -9.91 -2.64
N SER A 44 9.87 -10.91 -2.98
CA SER A 44 11.03 -10.72 -3.86
C SER A 44 10.62 -10.23 -5.26
N ILE A 45 9.37 -10.46 -5.66
CA ILE A 45 8.83 -10.06 -6.95
C ILE A 45 8.22 -8.65 -6.86
N SER A 46 8.78 -7.71 -7.62
CA SER A 46 8.37 -6.30 -7.59
C SER A 46 6.91 -6.08 -7.98
N VAL A 47 6.39 -6.82 -8.96
CA VAL A 47 4.99 -6.65 -9.40
C VAL A 47 4.00 -7.07 -8.31
N GLN A 48 4.29 -8.11 -7.54
CA GLN A 48 3.45 -8.51 -6.40
C GLN A 48 3.41 -7.41 -5.34
N ARG A 49 4.56 -6.83 -4.98
CA ARG A 49 4.61 -5.69 -4.04
C ARG A 49 3.78 -4.52 -4.56
N LEU A 50 3.94 -4.16 -5.84
CA LEU A 50 3.21 -3.06 -6.46
C LEU A 50 1.70 -3.27 -6.42
N VAL A 51 1.22 -4.46 -6.80
CA VAL A 51 -0.21 -4.79 -6.84
C VAL A 51 -0.82 -4.68 -5.44
N HIS A 52 -0.19 -5.28 -4.43
CA HIS A 52 -0.77 -5.32 -3.10
C HIS A 52 -0.61 -4.03 -2.31
N VAL A 53 0.43 -3.23 -2.60
CA VAL A 53 0.52 -1.86 -2.07
C VAL A 53 -0.64 -1.00 -2.58
N ARG A 54 -1.11 -1.18 -3.82
CA ARG A 54 -2.30 -0.46 -4.34
C ARG A 54 -3.60 -0.86 -3.65
N GLU A 55 -3.65 -2.01 -3.00
CA GLU A 55 -4.83 -2.47 -2.25
C GLU A 55 -4.79 -2.00 -0.78
N LEU A 56 -3.74 -1.32 -0.32
CA LEU A 56 -3.49 -1.02 1.09
C LEU A 56 -4.65 -0.24 1.75
N SER A 57 -5.18 0.80 1.09
CA SER A 57 -6.28 1.59 1.66
C SER A 57 -7.61 0.82 1.68
N SER A 58 -7.93 0.09 0.60
CA SER A 58 -9.12 -0.76 0.55
C SER A 58 -9.06 -1.88 1.57
N CYS A 59 -7.88 -2.45 1.81
CA CYS A 59 -7.66 -3.42 2.87
C CYS A 59 -7.92 -2.80 4.25
N ALA A 60 -7.41 -1.59 4.51
CA ALA A 60 -7.64 -0.88 5.76
C ALA A 60 -9.14 -0.60 5.99
N GLU A 61 -9.87 -0.19 4.94
CA GLU A 61 -11.32 0.01 4.99
C GLU A 61 -12.08 -1.27 5.35
N GLN A 62 -11.67 -2.42 4.78
CA GLN A 62 -12.33 -3.71 5.04
C GLN A 62 -12.12 -4.23 6.45
N ILE A 63 -10.91 -4.07 7.01
CA ILE A 63 -10.57 -4.61 8.34
C ILE A 63 -10.85 -3.59 9.47
N GLY A 64 -11.07 -2.32 9.14
CA GLY A 64 -11.34 -1.25 10.09
C GLY A 64 -10.10 -0.76 10.84
N THR A 65 -10.28 0.27 11.67
CA THR A 65 -9.17 1.00 12.30
C THR A 65 -8.31 0.12 13.22
N GLU A 66 -8.94 -0.73 14.05
CA GLU A 66 -8.22 -1.57 15.02
C GLU A 66 -7.26 -2.53 14.34
N GLU A 67 -7.76 -3.34 13.41
CA GLU A 67 -6.93 -4.29 12.68
C GLU A 67 -5.94 -3.58 11.76
N THR A 68 -6.28 -2.39 11.24
CA THR A 68 -5.32 -1.58 10.46
C THR A 68 -4.11 -1.19 11.29
N LEU A 69 -4.31 -0.77 12.54
CA LEU A 69 -3.23 -0.41 13.45
C LEU A 69 -2.31 -1.60 13.77
N VAL A 70 -2.89 -2.78 13.98
CA VAL A 70 -2.13 -3.98 14.35
C VAL A 70 -1.44 -4.61 13.14
N GLN A 71 -2.15 -4.71 12.01
CA GLN A 71 -1.73 -5.55 10.90
C GLN A 71 -1.06 -4.78 9.74
N LEU A 72 -1.50 -3.54 9.47
CA LEU A 72 -1.06 -2.80 8.29
C LEU A 72 -0.09 -1.66 8.63
N LEU A 73 -0.27 -0.99 9.77
CA LEU A 73 0.61 0.11 10.19
C LEU A 73 2.09 -0.28 10.24
N PRO A 74 2.49 -1.49 10.71
CA PRO A 74 3.90 -1.90 10.70
C PRO A 74 4.51 -1.99 9.30
N LEU A 75 3.69 -2.16 8.26
CA LEU A 75 4.16 -2.29 6.87
C LEU A 75 4.62 -0.95 6.27
N LEU A 76 4.13 0.19 6.78
CA LEU A 76 4.40 1.51 6.19
C LEU A 76 5.90 1.82 6.10
N ALA A 77 6.67 1.46 7.14
CA ALA A 77 8.11 1.69 7.17
C ALA A 77 8.86 0.84 6.13
N ILE A 78 8.37 -0.38 5.89
CA ILE A 78 8.94 -1.31 4.90
C ILE A 78 8.65 -0.78 3.49
N ILE A 79 7.39 -0.48 3.19
CA ILE A 79 6.95 -0.06 1.86
C ILE A 79 7.55 1.30 1.46
N SER A 80 7.62 2.26 2.38
CA SER A 80 8.26 3.57 2.12
C SER A 80 9.77 3.48 1.83
N SER A 81 10.38 2.32 2.10
CA SER A 81 11.78 2.03 1.86
C SER A 81 12.01 1.07 0.69
N ASP A 82 10.97 0.75 -0.08
CA ASP A 82 11.08 -0.16 -1.23
C ASP A 82 12.14 0.33 -2.21
N VAL A 83 12.83 -0.59 -2.87
CA VAL A 83 13.84 -0.26 -3.89
C VAL A 83 13.19 0.30 -5.16
N GLU A 84 11.98 -0.14 -5.49
CA GLU A 84 11.26 0.26 -6.70
C GLU A 84 10.47 1.55 -6.49
N THR A 85 10.79 2.58 -7.27
CA THR A 85 10.12 3.89 -7.21
C THR A 85 8.62 3.78 -7.52
N SER A 86 8.21 2.84 -8.38
CA SER A 86 6.80 2.57 -8.69
C SER A 86 6.00 2.07 -7.48
N VAL A 87 6.63 1.24 -6.63
CA VAL A 87 6.02 0.75 -5.39
C VAL A 87 5.89 1.90 -4.39
N ARG A 88 6.94 2.70 -4.23
CA ARG A 88 6.91 3.90 -3.36
C ARG A 88 5.87 4.93 -3.82
N LEU A 89 5.69 5.09 -5.13
CA LEU A 89 4.69 5.99 -5.72
C LEU A 89 3.27 5.49 -5.42
N ALA A 90 2.99 4.21 -5.72
CA ALA A 90 1.70 3.60 -5.40
C ALA A 90 1.39 3.71 -3.90
N PHE A 91 2.41 3.55 -3.04
CA PHE A 91 2.26 3.74 -1.61
C PHE A 91 1.82 5.17 -1.25
N ALA A 92 2.50 6.19 -1.77
CA ALA A 92 2.15 7.60 -1.54
C ALA A 92 0.68 7.90 -1.92
N GLU A 93 0.20 7.35 -3.04
CA GLU A 93 -1.17 7.50 -3.52
C GLU A 93 -2.22 6.90 -2.58
N GLN A 94 -1.87 5.84 -1.81
CA GLN A 94 -2.79 5.22 -0.86
C GLN A 94 -2.86 5.93 0.50
N MET A 95 -1.83 6.70 0.85
CA MET A 95 -1.63 7.15 2.24
C MET A 95 -2.75 8.03 2.78
N VAL A 96 -3.35 8.88 1.95
CA VAL A 96 -4.45 9.74 2.37
C VAL A 96 -5.66 8.91 2.77
N ALA A 97 -6.09 7.98 1.91
CA ALA A 97 -7.25 7.12 2.17
C ALA A 97 -7.00 6.21 3.37
N PHE A 98 -5.80 5.63 3.46
CA PHE A 98 -5.37 4.86 4.62
C PHE A 98 -5.46 5.67 5.93
N CYS A 99 -4.97 6.91 5.95
CA CYS A 99 -5.04 7.75 7.15
C CYS A 99 -6.48 8.16 7.50
N LYS A 100 -7.38 8.30 6.52
CA LYS A 100 -8.81 8.56 6.78
C LYS A 100 -9.45 7.41 7.57
N VAL A 101 -9.07 6.16 7.29
CA VAL A 101 -9.52 5.00 8.09
C VAL A 101 -9.05 5.11 9.54
N LEU A 102 -7.80 5.52 9.76
CA LEU A 102 -7.30 5.71 11.12
C LEU A 102 -8.05 6.84 11.84
N LEU A 103 -8.24 7.98 11.17
CA LEU A 103 -8.90 9.15 11.74
C LEU A 103 -10.42 8.97 11.93
N ALA A 104 -11.04 7.94 11.33
CA ALA A 104 -12.45 7.64 11.51
C ALA A 104 -12.81 7.19 12.94
N ALA A 105 -11.85 6.64 13.67
CA ALA A 105 -12.00 6.27 15.09
C ALA A 105 -10.93 7.02 15.90
N PRO A 106 -11.21 8.25 16.40
CA PRO A 106 -10.19 9.08 17.03
C PRO A 106 -9.67 8.54 18.37
N ASP A 107 -10.51 7.79 19.11
CA ASP A 107 -10.10 7.11 20.34
C ASP A 107 -9.69 5.66 20.07
N VAL A 108 -8.39 5.48 19.84
CA VAL A 108 -7.74 4.17 19.70
C VAL A 108 -6.88 3.83 20.91
N SER A 109 -7.00 4.60 21.98
CA SER A 109 -6.14 4.50 23.16
C SER A 109 -6.18 3.11 23.80
N HIS A 110 -7.33 2.44 23.71
CA HIS A 110 -7.58 1.11 24.26
C HIS A 110 -7.03 -0.02 23.38
N LEU A 111 -6.73 0.26 22.11
CA LEU A 111 -6.31 -0.72 21.10
C LEU A 111 -4.79 -0.94 21.10
N LEU A 112 -4.04 0.10 21.49
CA LEU A 112 -2.58 0.06 21.56
C LEU A 112 -2.06 -0.16 22.99
N ALA A 113 -2.97 -0.38 23.95
CA ALA A 113 -2.65 -0.43 25.37
C ALA A 113 -1.95 -1.74 25.78
N GLY A 114 -0.62 -1.74 25.62
CA GLY A 114 0.27 -2.51 26.47
C GLY A 114 0.34 -1.90 27.88
N GLY A 115 -0.75 -1.96 28.64
CA GLY A 115 -0.78 -1.82 30.11
C GLY A 115 -0.40 -0.48 30.77
N ASP A 116 0.13 0.52 30.06
CA ASP A 116 0.50 1.83 30.63
C ASP A 116 -0.40 2.94 30.09
N GLU A 117 -1.10 3.64 30.99
CA GLU A 117 -1.92 4.81 30.67
C GLU A 117 -1.09 5.95 30.02
N SER A 118 0.24 5.94 30.17
CA SER A 118 1.16 6.90 29.56
C SER A 118 1.42 6.67 28.07
N SER A 119 1.07 5.51 27.51
CA SER A 119 1.30 5.17 26.09
C SER A 119 0.04 5.25 25.22
N ARG A 120 -1.05 5.82 25.75
CA ARG A 120 -2.29 6.04 25.00
C ARG A 120 -2.02 7.04 23.87
N GLN A 121 -2.10 6.56 22.63
CA GLN A 121 -2.02 7.41 21.44
C GLN A 121 -3.41 7.53 20.83
N SER A 122 -3.81 8.75 20.49
CA SER A 122 -4.93 9.03 19.61
C SER A 122 -4.59 8.68 18.16
N ALA A 123 -5.62 8.47 17.32
CA ALA A 123 -5.41 8.28 15.89
C ALA A 123 -4.65 9.46 15.25
N TYR A 124 -4.89 10.68 15.75
CA TYR A 124 -4.16 11.88 15.37
C TYR A 124 -2.66 11.74 15.63
N GLU A 125 -2.28 11.38 16.86
CA GLU A 125 -0.87 11.24 17.24
C GLU A 125 -0.18 10.14 16.44
N ILE A 126 -0.88 9.05 16.11
CA ILE A 126 -0.36 7.98 15.26
C ILE A 126 -0.11 8.49 13.84
N VAL A 127 -1.07 9.18 13.23
CA VAL A 127 -0.90 9.74 11.87
C VAL A 127 0.28 10.72 11.85
N VAL A 128 0.38 11.61 12.84
CA VAL A 128 1.49 12.58 12.91
C VAL A 128 2.83 11.92 13.19
N SER A 129 2.89 10.92 14.06
CA SER A 129 4.16 10.29 14.47
C SER A 129 4.62 9.14 13.57
N GLN A 130 3.73 8.53 12.78
CA GLN A 130 4.06 7.35 11.97
C GLN A 130 3.77 7.55 10.47
N CYS A 131 2.67 8.20 10.09
CA CYS A 131 2.31 8.38 8.67
C CYS A 131 3.00 9.59 8.03
N VAL A 132 3.08 10.73 8.74
CA VAL A 132 3.76 11.93 8.23
C VAL A 132 5.26 11.67 7.97
N PRO A 133 6.01 10.98 8.85
CA PRO A 133 7.43 10.73 8.60
C PRO A 133 7.69 9.85 7.38
N VAL A 134 6.86 8.83 7.11
CA VAL A 134 7.06 7.99 5.91
C VAL A 134 6.83 8.79 4.63
N LEU A 135 5.81 9.67 4.57
CA LEU A 135 5.61 10.58 3.44
C LEU A 135 6.74 11.62 3.31
N SER A 136 7.21 12.17 4.44
CA SER A 136 8.34 13.12 4.47
C SER A 136 9.64 12.49 3.97
N LYS A 137 9.84 11.19 4.24
CA LYS A 137 10.95 10.41 3.69
C LYS A 137 10.86 10.31 2.17
N LEU A 138 9.67 10.09 1.61
CA LEU A 138 9.48 10.02 0.15
C LEU A 138 9.81 11.36 -0.53
N LEU A 139 9.48 12.50 0.11
CA LEU A 139 9.84 13.83 -0.38
C LEU A 139 11.35 14.09 -0.40
N SER A 140 12.07 13.55 0.57
CA SER A 140 13.49 13.84 0.75
C SER A 140 14.38 13.14 -0.28
N GLY A 141 13.79 12.28 -1.13
CA GLY A 141 14.49 11.49 -2.14
C GLY A 141 15.37 10.41 -1.51
N GLY A 142 15.07 9.14 -1.79
CA GLY A 142 15.90 8.02 -1.31
C GLY A 142 17.33 8.04 -1.88
N SER A 143 17.56 8.78 -2.99
CA SER A 143 18.88 9.02 -3.58
C SER A 143 18.85 10.24 -4.52
N ALA A 144 19.98 10.92 -4.71
CA ALA A 144 20.13 12.04 -5.66
C ALA A 144 19.74 11.68 -7.11
N ASN A 145 19.72 10.38 -7.44
CA ASN A 145 19.27 9.85 -8.72
C ASN A 145 17.75 9.95 -8.95
N ASP A 146 16.93 9.90 -7.89
CA ASP A 146 15.47 9.89 -8.02
C ASP A 146 14.94 11.24 -8.50
N LEU A 147 15.51 12.36 -8.03
CA LEU A 147 15.04 13.71 -8.39
C LEU A 147 15.20 14.05 -9.87
N SER A 148 16.07 13.33 -10.59
CA SER A 148 16.32 13.55 -12.03
C SER A 148 15.48 12.61 -12.91
N SER A 149 14.85 11.59 -12.33
CA SER A 149 14.00 10.65 -13.05
C SER A 149 12.55 11.13 -13.07
N PRO A 150 11.80 10.95 -14.18
CA PRO A 150 10.37 11.24 -14.23
C PRO A 150 9.58 10.59 -13.10
N GLY A 151 9.96 9.35 -12.71
CA GLY A 151 9.28 8.62 -11.64
C GLY A 151 9.54 9.21 -10.24
N GLY A 152 10.72 9.77 -9.99
CA GLY A 152 11.01 10.38 -8.69
C GLY A 152 10.34 11.75 -8.54
N ALA A 153 10.22 12.53 -9.62
CA ALA A 153 9.42 13.76 -9.59
C ALA A 153 7.94 13.49 -9.29
N GLN A 154 7.36 12.44 -9.90
CA GLN A 154 6.00 11.99 -9.62
C GLN A 154 5.83 11.54 -8.17
N LEU A 155 6.78 10.76 -7.64
CA LEU A 155 6.80 10.34 -6.24
C LEU A 155 6.80 11.54 -5.29
N CYS A 156 7.66 12.52 -5.53
CA CYS A 156 7.72 13.73 -4.71
C CYS A 156 6.40 14.52 -4.78
N ALA A 157 5.81 14.65 -5.97
CA ALA A 157 4.52 15.32 -6.14
C ALA A 157 3.41 14.61 -5.36
N ALA A 158 3.28 13.28 -5.52
CA ALA A 158 2.28 12.49 -4.81
C ALA A 158 2.46 12.57 -3.27
N ALA A 159 3.70 12.48 -2.78
CA ALA A 159 3.97 12.60 -1.35
C ALA A 159 3.66 14.02 -0.82
N ALA A 160 3.96 15.07 -1.59
CA ALA A 160 3.65 16.46 -1.23
C ALA A 160 2.14 16.69 -1.16
N GLU A 161 1.41 16.23 -2.18
CA GLU A 161 -0.05 16.31 -2.26
C GLU A 161 -0.70 15.58 -1.09
N ALA A 162 -0.23 14.35 -0.78
CA ALA A 162 -0.71 13.60 0.36
C ALA A 162 -0.50 14.34 1.68
N LEU A 163 0.68 14.94 1.90
CA LEU A 163 0.95 15.73 3.11
C LEU A 163 0.09 16.98 3.22
N VAL A 164 -0.16 17.68 2.11
CA VAL A 164 -1.06 18.84 2.09
C VAL A 164 -2.48 18.43 2.43
N GLU A 165 -2.97 17.33 1.87
CA GLU A 165 -4.32 16.84 2.18
C GLU A 165 -4.43 16.39 3.64
N LEU A 166 -3.43 15.65 4.16
CA LEU A 166 -3.39 15.25 5.56
C LEU A 166 -3.38 16.47 6.50
N ALA A 167 -2.61 17.52 6.18
CA ALA A 167 -2.64 18.76 6.96
C ALA A 167 -4.04 19.40 6.99
N GLY A 168 -4.82 19.24 5.92
CA GLY A 168 -6.23 19.66 5.87
C GLY A 168 -7.15 18.84 6.80
N LEU A 169 -6.86 17.55 6.99
CA LEU A 169 -7.60 16.65 7.88
C LEU A 169 -7.19 16.79 9.34
N LEU A 170 -5.92 17.10 9.60
CA LEU A 170 -5.33 17.23 10.93
C LEU A 170 -5.57 18.61 11.58
N LYS A 171 -6.51 19.41 11.07
CA LYS A 171 -6.78 20.73 11.65
C LYS A 171 -7.18 20.58 13.12
N PRO A 172 -6.60 21.39 14.03
CA PRO A 172 -6.94 21.31 15.44
C PRO A 172 -8.43 21.59 15.61
N HIS A 173 -9.16 20.60 16.12
CA HIS A 173 -10.43 20.87 16.78
C HIS A 173 -10.04 21.66 18.05
N GLY A 174 -10.31 22.97 18.02
CA GLY A 174 -9.91 23.92 19.06
C GLY A 174 -10.52 23.65 20.42
#